data_AF-A0A9D5IX64-F1
#
_entry.id   AF-A0A9D5IX64-F1
#
_cell.length_a   1.000
_cell.length_b   1.000
_cell.length_c   1.000
_cell.angle_alpha   90.00
_cell.angle_beta   90.00
_cell.angle_gamma   90.00
#
_symmetry.space_group_name_H-M   'P 1'
#
loop_
_entity.id
_entity.type
_entity.pdbx_description
1 polymer ?
#
loop_
_entity_poly.entity_id
_entity_poly.type
_entity_poly.pdbx_seq_one_letter_code
_entity_poly.pdbx_strand_id
1 'polypeptide(L)' 'MSEQVATCPNPNCKASIGNIVVVEDQELLQIGGLLISKVDGVCIKCGKQFHWWATDRLLEAILERLIKKEEKTIEKS' A
#
# COMPACT_ATOMS: atom_id res chain seq x y z
N MET A 1 21.98 0.54 1.02
CA MET A 1 20.54 0.51 0.67
C MET A 1 19.80 0.48 1.99
N SER A 2 18.98 1.49 2.31
CA SER A 2 18.18 1.49 3.53
C SER A 2 17.02 0.51 3.35
N GLU A 3 17.11 -0.67 3.96
CA GLU A 3 16.02 -1.65 3.96
C GLU A 3 14.85 -1.06 4.75
N GLN A 4 13.79 -0.66 4.04
CA GLN A 4 12.55 -0.26 4.69
C GLN A 4 11.77 -1.53 5.05
N VAL A 5 11.28 -1.61 6.28
CA VAL A 5 10.59 -2.79 6.81
C VAL A 5 9.14 -2.44 7.10
N ALA A 6 8.21 -3.22 6.55
CA ALA A 6 6.80 -3.12 6.91
C ALA A 6 6.59 -3.75 8.29
N THR A 7 5.95 -3.01 9.20
CA THR A 7 5.72 -3.46 10.58
C THR A 7 4.24 -3.54 10.90
N CYS A 8 3.90 -4.40 11.87
CA CYS A 8 2.54 -4.52 12.37
C CYS A 8 1.98 -3.16 12.82
N PRO A 9 0.75 -2.80 12.42
CA PRO A 9 0.16 -1.51 12.76
C PRO A 9 -0.17 -1.39 14.26
N ASN A 10 -0.22 -2.51 15.01
CA ASN A 10 -0.39 -2.47 16.46
C ASN A 10 0.85 -1.83 17.12
N PRO A 11 0.72 -0.67 17.80
CA PRO A 11 1.84 0.06 18.38
C PRO A 11 2.59 -0.73 19.47
N ASN A 12 1.92 -1.68 20.12
CA ASN A 12 2.51 -2.52 21.16
C ASN A 12 3.18 -3.79 20.62
N CYS A 13 3.02 -4.09 19.32
CA CYS A 13 3.57 -5.30 18.71
C CYS A 13 4.76 -4.98 17.81
N LYS A 14 4.57 -4.09 16.82
CA LYS A 14 5.57 -3.66 15.83
C LYS A 14 6.38 -4.80 15.18
N ALA A 15 5.84 -6.02 15.14
CA ALA A 15 6.50 -7.16 14.52
C ALA A 15 6.78 -6.87 13.03
N SER A 16 7.95 -7.28 12.55
CA SER A 16 8.25 -7.25 11.11
C SER A 16 7.27 -8.16 10.36
N ILE A 17 6.65 -7.62 9.32
CA ILE A 17 5.77 -8.34 8.40
C ILE A 17 6.57 -8.79 7.17
N GLY A 18 7.45 -7.94 6.68
CA GLY A 18 8.23 -8.16 5.47
C GLY A 18 9.04 -6.93 5.12
N ASN A 19 9.77 -7.01 4.01
CA ASN A 19 10.59 -5.90 3.52
C ASN A 19 9.80 -5.12 2.47
N ILE A 20 10.00 -3.81 2.43
CA ILE A 20 9.50 -2.95 1.36
C ILE A 20 10.63 -2.85 0.34
N VAL A 21 10.35 -3.25 -0.90
CA VAL A 21 11.31 -3.22 -2.01
C VAL A 21 10.74 -2.40 -3.16
N VAL A 22 11.61 -1.67 -3.86
CA VAL A 22 11.22 -0.89 -5.03
C VAL A 22 11.64 -1.64 -6.29
N VAL A 23 10.67 -1.95 -7.15
CA VAL A 23 10.89 -2.59 -8.45
C VAL A 23 10.15 -1.78 -9.50
N GLU A 24 10.85 -1.28 -10.53
CA GLU A 24 10.24 -0.49 -11.61
C GLU A 24 9.37 0.67 -11.08
N ASP A 25 9.90 1.41 -10.11
CA ASP A 25 9.23 2.53 -9.41
C ASP A 25 7.95 2.13 -8.65
N GLN A 26 7.77 0.85 -8.32
CA GLN A 26 6.68 0.36 -7.47
C GLN A 26 7.20 -0.15 -6.13
N GLU A 27 6.61 0.35 -5.04
CA GLU A 27 6.85 -0.19 -3.69
C GLU A 27 6.04 -1.48 -3.48
N LEU A 28 6.74 -2.60 -3.40
CA LEU A 28 6.17 -3.93 -3.19
C LEU A 28 6.55 -4.48 -1.82
N LEU A 29 5.65 -5.25 -1.23
CA LEU A 29 5.93 -5.98 0.00
C LEU A 29 6.55 -7.33 -0.34
N GLN A 30 7.79 -7.54 0.09
CA GLN A 30 8.45 -8.83 0.04
C GLN A 30 8.14 -9.65 1.29
N ILE A 31 7.51 -10.81 1.10
CA ILE A 31 7.33 -11.83 2.14
C ILE A 31 7.89 -13.15 1.61
N GLY A 32 8.98 -13.62 2.22
CA GLY A 32 9.69 -14.81 1.75
C GLY A 32 10.15 -14.64 0.29
N GLY A 33 9.72 -15.57 -0.57
CA GLY A 33 10.01 -15.55 -2.02
C GLY A 33 8.97 -14.84 -2.89
N LEU A 34 8.04 -14.09 -2.30
CA LEU A 34 6.95 -13.42 -3.02
C LEU A 34 7.09 -11.89 -2.96
N LEU A 35 6.81 -11.24 -4.08
CA LEU A 35 6.57 -9.79 -4.15
C LEU A 35 5.07 -9.54 -4.27
N ILE A 36 4.56 -8.71 -3.37
CA ILE A 36 3.13 -8.54 -3.16
C ILE A 36 2.77 -7.07 -3.35
N SER A 37 1.89 -6.79 -4.32
CA SER A 37 1.32 -5.46 -4.53
C SER A 37 0.11 -5.18 -3.65
N LYS A 38 -0.60 -6.23 -3.21
CA LYS A 38 -1.78 -6.13 -2.36
C LYS A 38 -2.01 -7.41 -1.55
N VAL A 39 -2.23 -7.28 -0.25
CA VAL A 39 -2.60 -8.40 0.63
C VAL A 39 -3.39 -7.96 1.86
N ASP A 40 -4.34 -8.80 2.25
CA ASP A 40 -4.99 -8.81 3.55
C ASP A 40 -4.36 -9.90 4.42
N GLY A 41 -3.99 -9.57 5.65
CA GLY A 41 -3.26 -10.49 6.51
C GLY A 41 -3.57 -10.33 7.99
N VAL A 42 -3.11 -11.29 8.78
CA VAL A 42 -3.18 -11.28 10.24
C VAL A 42 -1.77 -11.40 10.78
N CYS A 43 -1.39 -10.49 11.68
CA CYS A 43 -0.09 -10.56 12.35
C CYS A 43 -0.03 -11.82 13.23
N ILE A 44 0.88 -12.74 12.92
CA ILE A 44 1.02 -14.00 13.68
C ILE A 44 1.37 -13.78 15.15
N LYS A 45 2.02 -12.66 15.50
CA LYS A 45 2.42 -12.36 16.89
C LYS A 45 1.29 -11.82 17.77
N CYS A 46 0.36 -11.03 17.22
CA CYS A 46 -0.67 -10.36 18.04
C CYS A 46 -2.11 -10.51 17.53
N GLY A 47 -2.33 -11.23 16.43
CA GLY A 47 -3.66 -11.44 15.85
C GLY A 47 -4.28 -10.20 15.19
N LYS A 48 -3.57 -9.07 15.14
CA LYS A 48 -4.08 -7.85 14.51
C LYS A 48 -4.19 -8.03 12.99
N GLN A 49 -5.38 -7.83 12.45
CA GLN A 49 -5.62 -7.75 11.02
C GLN A 49 -4.95 -6.49 10.43
N PHE A 50 -4.39 -6.62 9.23
CA PHE A 50 -3.79 -5.52 8.49
C PHE A 50 -4.07 -5.65 7.00
N HIS A 51 -3.95 -4.53 6.31
CA HIS A 51 -4.09 -4.39 4.88
C HIS A 51 -2.83 -3.74 4.33
N TRP A 52 -2.22 -4.34 3.31
CA TRP A 52 -1.08 -3.77 2.61
C TRP A 52 -1.41 -3.57 1.14
N TRP A 53 -1.29 -2.35 0.64
CA TRP A 53 -1.42 -2.00 -0.77
C TRP A 53 -0.23 -1.13 -1.15
N ALA A 54 0.41 -1.45 -2.28
CA ALA A 54 1.42 -0.59 -2.88
C ALA A 54 0.83 0.81 -3.13
N THR A 55 1.39 1.85 -2.50
CA THR A 55 0.97 3.24 -2.63
C THR A 55 1.74 3.96 -3.73
N ASP A 56 1.02 4.47 -4.74
CA ASP A 56 0.82 5.92 -4.99
C ASP A 56 0.04 6.12 -6.29
N ARG A 57 0.34 5.35 -7.35
CA ARG A 57 -0.38 5.50 -8.64
C ARG A 57 -1.87 5.21 -8.60
N LEU A 58 -2.36 4.34 -7.71
CA LEU A 58 -3.80 4.02 -7.67
C LEU A 58 -4.60 5.13 -7.00
N LEU A 59 -4.11 5.69 -5.89
CA LEU A 59 -4.76 6.81 -5.23
C LEU A 59 -4.67 8.05 -6.11
N GLU A 60 -3.51 8.34 -6.70
CA GLU A 60 -3.33 9.40 -7.69
C GLU A 60 -4.27 9.23 -8.89
N ALA A 61 -4.35 8.03 -9.49
CA ALA A 61 -5.27 7.77 -10.60
C ALA A 61 -6.75 7.88 -10.21
N ILE A 62 -7.11 7.53 -8.97
CA ILE A 62 -8.48 7.73 -8.45
C ILE A 62 -8.75 9.23 -8.30
N LEU A 63 -7.83 10.00 -7.71
CA LEU A 63 -7.95 11.44 -7.54
C LEU A 63 -8.03 12.16 -8.89
N GLU A 64 -7.16 11.83 -9.84
CA GLU A 64 -7.18 12.40 -11.21
C GLU A 64 -8.50 12.14 -11.93
N ARG A 65 -9.08 10.93 -11.79
CA ARG A 65 -10.38 10.60 -12.40
C ARG A 65 -11.53 11.38 -11.79
N LEU A 66 -11.48 11.65 -10.49
CA LEU A 66 -12.50 12.44 -9.80
C LEU A 66 -12.42 13.92 -10.22
N ILE A 67 -11.22 14.51 -10.25
CA ILE A 67 -10.99 15.90 -10.69
C ILE A 67 -11.49 16.12 -12.13
N LYS A 68 -11.12 15.23 -13.07
CA LYS A 68 -11.57 15.31 -14.48
C LYS A 68 -13.09 15.17 -14.66
N LYS A 69 -13.78 14.52 -13.71
CA LYS A 69 -15.23 14.33 -13.77
C LYS A 69 -15.98 15.61 -13.37
N GLU A 70 -15.43 16.37 -12.42
CA GLU A 70 -15.99 17.66 -12.00
C GLU A 70 -15.88 18.72 -13.10
N GLU A 71 -14.73 18.82 -13.77
CA GLU A 71 -14.50 19.78 -14.88
C GLU A 71 -15.52 19.58 -16.02
N LYS A 72 -15.77 18.33 -16.41
CA LYS A 72 -16.76 18.00 -17.47
C LYS A 72 -18.22 18.27 -17.08
N THR A 73 -18.50 18.38 -15.78
CA THR A 73 -19.86 18.64 -15.28
C THR A 73 -20.15 20.15 -15.28
N ILE A 74 -19.11 20.98 -15.11
CA ILE A 74 -19.21 22.44 -15.12
C ILE A 74 -19.33 23.00 -16.55
N GLU A 75 -18.64 22.40 -17.54
CA GLU A 75 -18.69 22.84 -18.96
C GLU A 75 -20.02 22.51 -19.67
N LYS A 76 -20.91 21.74 -19.05
CA LYS A 76 -22.20 21.31 -19.63
C LYS A 76 -23.44 22.00 -19.01
N SER A 77 -23.24 22.95 -18.10
CA SER A 77 -24.30 23.77 -17.49
C SER A 77 -24.36 25.17 -18.06
#